data_AF-A0A2M7GW17-F1
#
_entry.id   AF-A0A2M7GW17-F1
#
_cell.length_a   1.000
_cell.length_b   1.000
_cell.length_c   1.000
_cell.angle_alpha   90.00
_cell.angle_beta   90.00
_cell.angle_gamma   90.00
#
_symmetry.space_group_name_H-M   'P 1'
#
loop_
_entity.id
_entity.type
_entity.pdbx_description
1 polymer ?
#
loop_
_entity_poly.entity_id
_entity_poly.type
_entity_poly.pdbx_seq_one_letter_code
_entity_poly.pdbx_strand_id
1 'polypeptide(L)' 'MSEDEFLEQSTIRAKIDELKFRHRSLDSEVLALQEMGVTDQLKLARLKKEKLNLKDRIAELEDRLTPDIIA' A
#
# COMPACT_ATOMS: atom_id res chain seq x y z
N MET A 1 -22.03 -18.33 1.75
CA MET A 1 -20.64 -18.01 2.10
C MET A 1 -20.08 -19.19 2.87
N SER A 2 -19.01 -19.81 2.40
CA SER A 2 -18.36 -20.93 3.09
C SER A 2 -17.37 -20.44 4.16
N GLU A 3 -17.00 -21.31 5.09
CA GLU A 3 -16.03 -21.02 6.15
C GLU A 3 -14.65 -20.67 5.56
N ASP A 4 -14.27 -21.35 4.47
CA ASP A 4 -13.04 -21.09 3.70
C ASP A 4 -13.04 -19.68 3.07
N GLU A 5 -14.18 -19.25 2.51
CA GLU A 5 -14.34 -17.93 1.89
C GLU A 5 -14.17 -16.80 2.92
N PHE A 6 -14.66 -17.00 4.15
CA PHE A 6 -14.49 -16.04 5.24
C PHE A 6 -13.02 -15.92 5.69
N LEU A 7 -12.31 -17.05 5.80
CA LEU A 7 -10.88 -17.07 6.13
C LEU A 7 -10.03 -16.37 5.06
N GLU A 8 -10.37 -16.58 3.79
CA GLU A 8 -9.70 -15.92 2.67
C GLU A 8 -9.89 -14.40 2.72
N GLN A 9 -11.12 -13.92 2.89
CA GLN A 9 -11.40 -12.47 3.01
C GLN A 9 -10.67 -11.84 4.20
N SER A 10 -10.68 -12.50 5.36
CA SER A 10 -9.96 -12.04 6.55
C SER A 10 -8.45 -11.94 6.30
N THR A 11 -7.89 -12.92 5.59
CA THR A 11 -6.47 -12.93 5.23
C THR A 11 -6.11 -11.78 4.29
N ILE A 12 -6.94 -11.53 3.27
CA ILE A 12 -6.75 -10.41 2.34
C ILE A 12 -6.85 -9.07 3.09
N ARG A 13 -7.82 -8.94 4.01
CA ARG A 13 -7.98 -7.74 4.86
C ARG A 13 -6.74 -7.46 5.70
N ALA A 14 -6.21 -8.49 6.38
CA ALA A 14 -4.97 -8.38 7.15
C ALA A 14 -3.79 -7.96 6.28
N LYS A 15 -3.72 -8.47 5.04
CA LYS A 15 -2.67 -8.09 4.09
C LYS A 15 -2.79 -6.62 3.66
N ILE A 16 -4.00 -6.14 3.39
CA ILE A 16 -4.26 -4.74 3.08
C ILE A 16 -3.79 -3.83 4.23
N ASP A 17 -4.08 -4.19 5.47
CA ASP A 17 -3.67 -3.41 6.65
C ASP A 17 -2.14 -3.35 6.79
N GLU A 18 -1.45 -4.46 6.56
CA GLU A 18 0.02 -4.50 6.53
C GLU A 18 0.59 -3.56 5.45
N LEU A 19 0.03 -3.62 4.23
CA LEU A 19 0.47 -2.77 3.12
C LEU A 19 0.18 -1.29 3.40
N LYS A 20 -0.98 -0.96 3.98
CA LYS A 20 -1.35 0.40 4.39
C LYS A 20 -0.42 0.95 5.46
N PHE A 21 -0.02 0.12 6.43
CA PHE A 21 0.96 0.49 7.43
C PHE A 21 2.31 0.80 6.78
N ARG A 22 2.81 -0.09 5.91
CA ARG A 22 4.07 0.11 5.19
C ARG A 22 4.04 1.37 4.32
N HIS A 23 2.95 1.62 3.62
CA HIS A 23 2.75 2.82 2.81
C HIS A 23 2.85 4.11 3.65
N ARG A 24 2.24 4.14 4.85
CA ARG A 24 2.35 5.28 5.78
C ARG A 24 3.78 5.48 6.31
N SER A 25 4.50 4.38 6.55
CA SER A 25 5.92 4.45 6.95
C SER A 25 6.78 5.06 5.84
N LEU A 26 6.58 4.63 4.58
CA LEU A 26 7.28 5.22 3.43
C LEU A 26 6.97 6.71 3.27
N ASP A 27 5.74 7.13 3.57
CA ASP A 27 5.38 8.55 3.53
C ASP A 27 6.18 9.39 4.51
N SER A 28 6.39 8.87 5.72
CA SER A 28 7.19 9.54 6.74
C SER A 28 8.66 9.63 6.32
N GLU A 29 9.20 8.59 5.67
CA GLU A 29 10.57 8.61 5.14
C GLU A 29 10.73 9.60 3.97
N VAL A 30 9.75 9.67 3.08
CA VAL A 30 9.72 10.65 1.98
C VAL A 30 9.73 12.07 2.52
N LEU A 31 8.89 12.38 3.52
CA LEU A 31 8.84 13.70 4.15
C LEU A 31 10.18 14.05 4.81
N ALA A 32 10.76 13.14 5.59
CA ALA A 32 12.06 13.35 6.23
C ALA A 32 13.16 13.66 5.20
N LEU A 33 13.20 12.94 4.07
CA LEU A 33 14.17 13.21 3.00
C LEU A 33 13.91 14.55 2.30
N GLN A 34 12.66 14.98 2.18
CA GLN A 34 12.34 16.29 1.61
C GLN A 34 12.79 17.43 2.55
N GLU A 35 12.63 17.26 3.86
CA GLU A 35 13.06 18.25 4.87
C GLU A 35 14.58 18.34 5.01
N MET A 36 15.30 17.22 4.85
CA MET A 36 16.77 17.20 4.88
C MET A 36 17.43 17.90 3.68
N GLY A 37 16.65 18.28 2.66
CA GLY A 37 17.14 18.94 1.45
C GLY A 37 17.46 17.94 0.33
N VAL A 38 17.37 18.43 -0.92
CA VAL A 38 17.33 17.69 -2.21
C VAL A 38 18.66 16.99 -2.57
N THR A 39 19.34 16.37 -1.62
CA THR A 39 20.65 15.75 -1.84
C THR A 39 20.53 14.33 -2.41
N ASP A 40 19.41 13.63 -2.18
CA ASP A 40 19.22 12.26 -2.65
C ASP A 40 17.94 12.08 -3.48
N GLN A 41 17.92 12.72 -4.66
CA GLN A 41 16.81 12.62 -5.61
C GLN A 41 16.56 11.17 -6.06
N LEU A 42 17.60 10.33 -6.12
CA LEU A 42 17.49 8.94 -6.52
C LEU A 42 16.74 8.12 -5.46
N LYS A 43 17.11 8.29 -4.18
CA LYS A 43 16.40 7.65 -3.07
C LYS A 43 14.96 8.12 -2.98
N LEU A 44 14.71 9.43 -3.13
CA LEU A 44 13.34 9.97 -3.17
C LEU A 44 12.51 9.34 -4.30
N ALA A 45 13.08 9.21 -5.50
CA ALA A 45 12.40 8.57 -6.63
C ALA A 45 12.10 7.09 -6.35
N ARG A 46 13.03 6.36 -5.71
CA ARG A 46 12.83 4.96 -5.32
C ARG A 46 11.69 4.81 -4.31
N LEU A 47 11.68 5.62 -3.25
CA LEU A 47 10.62 5.57 -2.23
C LEU A 47 9.25 5.92 -2.80
N LYS A 48 9.17 6.92 -3.68
CA LYS A 48 7.91 7.26 -4.38
C LYS A 48 7.43 6.11 -5.26
N LYS A 49 8.34 5.43 -5.97
CA LYS A 49 8.00 4.24 -6.78
C LYS A 49 7.52 3.07 -5.92
N GLU A 50 8.18 2.82 -4.79
CA GLU A 50 7.74 1.80 -3.82
C GLU A 50 6.37 2.12 -3.24
N LYS A 51 6.14 3.39 -2.87
CA LYS A 51 4.85 3.88 -2.38
C LYS A 51 3.74 3.66 -3.41
N LEU A 52 3.99 3.98 -4.69
CA LEU A 52 3.05 3.74 -5.78
C LEU A 52 2.73 2.25 -5.93
N ASN A 53 3.74 1.38 -5.92
CA ASN A 53 3.54 -0.07 -6.02
C ASN A 53 2.70 -0.62 -4.85
N LEU A 54 2.93 -0.16 -3.61
CA LEU A 54 2.10 -0.55 -2.48
C LEU A 54 0.65 -0.11 -2.65
N LYS A 55 0.42 1.11 -3.17
CA LYS A 55 -0.93 1.61 -3.46
C LYS A 55 -1.62 0.74 -4.52
N ASP A 56 -0.94 0.42 -5.60
CA ASP A 56 -1.48 -0.43 -6.67
C ASP A 56 -1.81 -1.83 -6.15
N ARG A 57 -0.96 -2.39 -5.28
CA ARG A 57 -1.20 -3.70 -4.67
C ARG A 57 -2.35 -3.69 -3.66
N ILE A 58 -2.53 -2.58 -2.92
CA ILE A 58 -3.69 -2.38 -2.06
C ILE A 58 -4.97 -2.36 -2.90
N ALA A 59 -4.98 -1.59 -4.00
CA ALA A 59 -6.12 -1.51 -4.90
C ALA A 59 -6.48 -2.89 -5.47
N GLU A 60 -5.50 -3.67 -5.94
CA GLU A 60 -5.74 -5.03 -6.44
C GLU A 60 -6.35 -5.96 -5.39
N LEU A 61 -5.94 -5.84 -4.13
CA LEU A 61 -6.50 -6.64 -3.03
C LEU A 61 -7.88 -6.14 -2.59
N GLU A 62 -8.11 -4.83 -2.63
CA GLU A 62 -9.42 -4.21 -2.37
C GLU A 62 -10.43 -4.61 -3.45
N ASP A 63 -10.06 -4.58 -4.74
CA ASP A 63 -10.90 -5.03 -5.86
C ASP A 63 -11.31 -6.51 -5.72
N ARG A 64 -10.42 -7.35 -5.18
CA ARG A 64 -10.75 -8.76 -4.87
C ARG A 64 -11.78 -8.92 -3.74
N LEU A 65 -11.82 -7.98 -2.79
CA LEU A 65 -12.79 -8.00 -1.69
C LEU A 65 -14.11 -7.30 -2.04
N THR A 66 -14.05 -6.27 -2.88
CA THR A 66 -15.20 -5.47 -3.30
C THR A 66 -15.17 -5.32 -4.82
N PRO A 67 -15.63 -6.34 -5.57
CA PRO A 67 -15.60 -6.30 -7.04
C PRO A 67 -16.53 -5.26 -7.69
N ASP A 68 -17.10 -4.30 -6.94
CA ASP A 68 -18.30 -3.56 -7.38
C ASP A 68 -18.41 -2.10 -6.89
N ILE A 69 -17.32 -1.30 -6.86
CA ILE A 69 -17.41 0.13 -6.46
C ILE A 69 -16.63 1.11 -7.36
N ILE A 70 -15.94 0.67 -8.43
CA ILE A 70 -15.26 1.61 -9.36
C ILE A 70 -15.58 1.23 -10.83
N ALA A 71 -16.76 1.67 -11.29
CA ALA A 71 -17.14 1.84 -12.70
C ALA A 71 -17.46 3.32 -12.96
#